data_AF-A0A5B2W8V3-F1
#
_entry.id   AF-A0A5B2W8V3-F1
#
_cell.length_a   1.000
_cell.length_b   1.000
_cell.length_c   1.000
_cell.angle_alpha   90.00
_cell.angle_beta   90.00
_cell.angle_gamma   90.00
#
_symmetry.space_group_name_H-M   'P 1'
#
loop_
_entity.id
_entity.type
_entity.pdbx_description
1 polymer ?
#
loop_
_entity_poly.entity_id
_entity_poly.type
_entity_poly.pdbx_seq_one_letter_code
_entity_poly.pdbx_strand_id
1 'polypeptide(L)'
;MNRYGTMAQEHWARFLPARYSQIPDPTAFFTTLGREAEEAIADLADQMAGNDPPNESYLEKLGRLTAIGQQARERILAEVVLLPAEPGSELDETEPQDQPMAAERSTGWIPTGEDPRHPFWRDNPPQ
;
A
#
# COMPACT_ATOMS: atom_id res chain seq x y z
N MET A 1 15.36 -13.05 -12.26
CA MET A 1 14.53 -12.44 -11.20
C MET A 1 13.43 -11.62 -11.85
N ASN A 2 12.18 -11.75 -11.38
CA ASN A 2 11.05 -10.95 -11.89
C ASN A 2 10.92 -9.62 -11.12
N ARG A 3 9.93 -8.80 -11.49
CA ARG A 3 9.70 -7.47 -10.86
C ARG A 3 9.52 -7.54 -9.34
N TYR A 4 8.88 -8.60 -8.84
CA TYR A 4 8.59 -8.76 -7.42
C TYR A 4 9.85 -9.13 -6.63
N GLY A 5 10.71 -9.97 -7.21
CA GLY A 5 12.00 -10.29 -6.61
C GLY A 5 12.92 -9.08 -6.54
N THR A 6 13.00 -8.27 -7.61
CA THR A 6 13.77 -7.02 -7.61
C THR A 6 13.23 -6.05 -6.56
N MET A 7 11.90 -5.84 -6.52
CA MET A 7 11.25 -4.99 -5.53
C MET A 7 11.52 -5.45 -4.10
N ALA A 8 11.43 -6.75 -3.83
CA ALA A 8 11.74 -7.32 -2.52
C ALA A 8 13.21 -7.10 -2.15
N GLN A 9 14.14 -7.35 -3.09
CA GLN A 9 15.56 -7.19 -2.82
C GLN A 9 15.90 -5.74 -2.46
N GLU A 10 15.38 -4.78 -3.23
CA GLU A 10 15.60 -3.35 -2.98
C GLU A 10 14.99 -2.91 -1.65
N HIS A 11 13.75 -3.35 -1.36
CA HIS A 11 13.07 -3.04 -0.11
C HIS A 11 13.82 -3.63 1.09
N TRP A 12 14.19 -4.90 1.04
CA TRP A 12 14.83 -5.58 2.17
C TRP A 12 16.24 -5.06 2.42
N ALA A 13 16.99 -4.72 1.36
CA ALA A 13 18.30 -4.10 1.52
C ALA A 13 18.23 -2.73 2.23
N ARG A 14 17.12 -2.00 2.08
CA ARG A 14 16.92 -0.67 2.68
C ARG A 14 16.28 -0.72 4.07
N PHE A 15 15.26 -1.54 4.25
CA PHE A 15 14.39 -1.52 5.44
C PHE A 15 14.60 -2.70 6.39
N LEU A 16 15.26 -3.77 5.93
CA LEU A 16 15.48 -5.01 6.70
C LEU A 16 16.97 -5.42 6.65
N PRO A 17 17.92 -4.52 6.97
CA PRO A 17 19.33 -4.76 6.74
C PRO A 17 19.87 -5.97 7.52
N ALA A 18 19.38 -6.23 8.74
CA ALA A 18 19.82 -7.40 9.50
C ALA A 18 19.34 -8.69 8.82
N ARG A 19 18.06 -8.79 8.47
CA ARG A 19 17.52 -9.94 7.73
C ARG A 19 18.19 -10.12 6.36
N TYR A 20 18.43 -9.03 5.63
CA TYR A 20 19.08 -9.08 4.32
C TYR A 20 20.50 -9.63 4.43
N SER A 21 21.27 -9.22 5.45
CA SER A 21 22.64 -9.68 5.67
C SER A 21 22.77 -11.18 5.97
N GLN A 22 21.70 -11.81 6.44
CA GLN A 22 21.67 -13.24 6.76
C GLN A 22 21.41 -14.13 5.54
N ILE A 23 21.04 -13.55 4.38
CA ILE A 23 20.73 -14.29 3.16
C ILE A 23 22.05 -14.66 2.45
N PRO A 24 22.41 -15.95 2.34
CA PRO A 24 23.70 -16.35 1.78
C PRO A 24 23.82 -16.11 0.27
N ASP A 25 22.72 -16.31 -0.46
CA ASP A 25 22.62 -16.02 -1.89
C ASP A 25 21.38 -15.15 -2.14
N PRO A 26 21.53 -13.81 -2.09
CA PRO A 26 20.43 -12.89 -2.31
C PRO A 26 19.77 -13.08 -3.68
N THR A 27 20.55 -13.39 -4.72
CA THR A 27 19.99 -13.49 -6.09
C THR A 27 19.09 -14.70 -6.22
N ALA A 28 19.51 -15.86 -5.72
CA ALA A 28 18.69 -17.07 -5.72
C ALA A 28 17.45 -16.93 -4.81
N PHE A 29 17.62 -16.34 -3.63
CA PHE A 29 16.54 -16.10 -2.68
C PHE A 29 15.45 -15.20 -3.28
N PHE A 30 15.82 -14.00 -3.76
CA PHE A 30 14.85 -13.05 -4.29
C PHE A 30 14.29 -13.46 -5.65
N THR A 31 15.02 -14.25 -6.45
CA THR A 31 14.46 -14.88 -7.65
C THR A 31 13.34 -15.86 -7.28
N THR A 32 13.51 -16.64 -6.21
CA THR A 32 12.50 -17.59 -5.73
C THR A 32 11.31 -16.86 -5.11
N LEU A 33 11.58 -15.92 -4.19
CA LEU A 33 10.55 -15.10 -3.53
C LEU A 33 9.71 -14.34 -4.56
N GLY A 34 10.34 -13.78 -5.60
CA GLY A 34 9.63 -13.08 -6.65
C GLY A 34 8.68 -13.97 -7.43
N ARG A 35 9.10 -15.21 -7.76
CA ARG A 35 8.25 -16.20 -8.43
C ARG A 35 7.10 -16.64 -7.54
N GLU A 36 7.36 -16.94 -6.28
CA GLU A 36 6.34 -17.32 -5.30
C GLU A 36 5.33 -16.19 -5.09
N ALA A 37 5.76 -14.93 -5.04
CA ALA A 37 4.86 -13.80 -4.95
C ALA A 37 3.99 -13.65 -6.21
N GLU A 38 4.54 -13.87 -7.40
CA GLU A 38 3.77 -13.85 -8.65
C GLU A 38 2.72 -14.95 -8.72
N GLU A 39 3.10 -16.18 -8.34
CA GLU A 39 2.18 -17.32 -8.22
C GLU A 39 1.08 -17.04 -7.19
N ALA A 40 1.44 -16.56 -5.99
CA ALA A 40 0.48 -16.25 -4.93
C ALA A 40 -0.50 -15.13 -5.31
N ILE A 41 -0.08 -14.14 -6.10
CA ILE A 41 -0.97 -13.08 -6.61
C ILE A 41 -1.99 -13.65 -7.58
N ALA A 42 -1.56 -14.53 -8.49
CA ALA A 42 -2.46 -15.19 -9.43
C ALA A 42 -3.47 -16.07 -8.68
N ASP A 43 -2.99 -16.91 -7.77
CA ASP A 43 -3.84 -17.80 -6.98
C ASP A 43 -4.86 -17.03 -6.14
N LEU A 44 -4.45 -15.94 -5.49
CA LEU A 44 -5.35 -15.11 -4.71
C LEU A 44 -6.36 -14.37 -5.61
N ALA A 45 -5.93 -13.86 -6.77
CA ALA A 45 -6.82 -13.20 -7.71
C ALA A 45 -7.91 -14.17 -8.22
N ASP A 46 -7.54 -15.40 -8.55
CA ASP A 46 -8.49 -16.43 -8.98
C ASP A 46 -9.48 -16.80 -7.87
N GLN A 47 -9.00 -16.93 -6.63
CA GLN A 47 -9.85 -17.16 -5.46
C GLN A 47 -10.84 -16.02 -5.23
N MET A 48 -10.39 -14.77 -5.38
CA MET A 48 -11.22 -13.57 -5.23
C MET A 48 -12.21 -13.37 -6.38
N ALA A 49 -11.86 -13.78 -7.60
CA ALA A 49 -12.72 -13.66 -8.76
C ALA A 49 -13.93 -14.59 -8.71
N GLY A 50 -13.74 -15.81 -8.22
CA GLY A 50 -14.80 -16.80 -8.14
C GLY A 50 -15.48 -17.04 -9.49
N ASN A 51 -16.77 -17.38 -9.47
CA ASN A 51 -17.56 -17.56 -10.67
C ASN A 51 -18.03 -16.21 -11.24
N ASP A 52 -18.14 -16.14 -12.57
CA ASP A 52 -18.69 -14.96 -13.23
C ASP A 52 -20.18 -14.76 -12.88
N PRO A 53 -20.60 -13.52 -12.54
CA PRO A 53 -22.00 -13.20 -12.34
C PRO A 53 -22.85 -13.42 -13.61
N PRO A 54 -24.11 -13.86 -13.47
CA PRO A 54 -25.01 -13.96 -14.61
C PRO A 54 -25.31 -12.56 -15.16
N ASN A 55 -25.30 -12.42 -16.49
CA ASN A 55 -25.53 -11.17 -17.24
C ASN A 55 -24.45 -10.08 -17.09
N GLU A 56 -23.24 -10.41 -16.62
CA GLU A 56 -22.10 -9.49 -16.64
C GLU A 56 -21.67 -9.18 -18.08
N SER A 57 -21.60 -7.90 -18.46
CA SER A 57 -21.04 -7.49 -19.75
C SER A 57 -19.52 -7.63 -19.76
N TYR A 58 -18.93 -7.66 -20.95
CA TYR A 58 -17.48 -7.80 -21.11
C TYR A 58 -16.68 -6.70 -20.39
N LEU A 59 -17.13 -5.44 -20.45
CA LEU A 59 -16.44 -4.32 -19.81
C LEU A 59 -16.54 -4.39 -18.28
N GLU A 60 -17.69 -4.81 -17.75
CA GLU A 60 -17.87 -5.03 -16.32
C GLU A 60 -16.95 -6.13 -15.81
N LYS A 61 -16.86 -7.25 -16.55
CA LYS A 61 -15.95 -8.34 -16.24
C LYS A 61 -14.49 -7.90 -16.22
N LEU A 62 -14.04 -7.18 -17.25
CA LEU A 62 -12.67 -6.66 -17.30
C LEU A 62 -12.36 -5.72 -16.13
N GLY A 63 -13.30 -4.83 -15.80
CA GLY A 63 -13.15 -3.91 -14.68
C GLY A 63 -13.02 -4.65 -13.35
N ARG A 64 -13.90 -5.63 -13.11
CA ARG A 64 -13.89 -6.48 -11.91
C ARG A 64 -12.57 -7.26 -11.79
N LEU A 65 -12.16 -7.97 -12.84
CA LEU A 65 -10.92 -8.77 -12.82
C LEU A 65 -9.67 -7.91 -12.65
N THR A 66 -9.65 -6.70 -13.24
CA THR A 66 -8.55 -5.75 -13.04
C THR A 66 -8.48 -5.31 -11.58
N ALA A 67 -9.61 -4.92 -10.98
CA ALA A 67 -9.67 -4.52 -9.58
C ALA A 67 -9.23 -5.64 -8.63
N ILE A 68 -9.69 -6.87 -8.87
CA ILE A 68 -9.27 -8.06 -8.11
C ILE A 68 -7.76 -8.29 -8.24
N GLY A 69 -7.21 -8.21 -9.45
CA GLY A 69 -5.78 -8.35 -9.66
C GLY A 69 -4.94 -7.28 -8.95
N GLN A 70 -5.46 -6.05 -8.83
CA GLN A 70 -4.85 -5.00 -8.03
C GLN A 70 -4.87 -5.34 -6.53
N GLN A 71 -6.04 -5.72 -6.00
CA GLN A 71 -6.23 -6.05 -4.59
C GLN A 71 -5.37 -7.25 -4.15
N ALA A 72 -5.36 -8.32 -4.96
CA ALA A 72 -4.53 -9.49 -4.70
C ALA A 72 -3.05 -9.13 -4.66
N ARG A 73 -2.59 -8.28 -5.60
CA ARG A 73 -1.21 -7.79 -5.62
C ARG A 73 -0.87 -6.97 -4.37
N GLU A 74 -1.70 -6.00 -4.01
CA GLU A 74 -1.48 -5.16 -2.83
C GLU A 74 -1.34 -6.00 -1.57
N ARG A 75 -2.23 -6.99 -1.41
CA ARG A 75 -2.21 -7.89 -0.27
C ARG A 75 -0.91 -8.71 -0.19
N ILE A 76 -0.55 -9.41 -1.27
CA ILE A 76 0.68 -10.23 -1.28
C ILE A 76 1.92 -9.35 -1.11
N LEU A 77 1.96 -8.18 -1.75
CA LEU A 77 3.08 -7.26 -1.58
C LEU A 77 3.27 -6.87 -0.12
N ALA A 78 2.21 -6.50 0.60
CA ALA A 78 2.30 -6.15 2.01
C ALA A 78 2.70 -7.34 2.90
N GLU A 79 2.23 -8.55 2.57
CA GLU A 79 2.47 -9.75 3.39
C GLU A 79 3.87 -10.35 3.20
N VAL A 80 4.48 -10.26 2.01
CA VAL A 80 5.75 -10.97 1.73
C VAL A 80 6.87 -10.12 1.11
N VAL A 81 6.56 -9.05 0.39
CA VAL A 81 7.57 -8.25 -0.35
C VAL A 81 7.98 -7.00 0.41
N LEU A 82 6.99 -6.19 0.83
CA LEU A 82 7.12 -4.88 1.44
C LEU A 82 6.95 -4.97 2.96
N LEU A 83 7.71 -5.86 3.60
CA LEU A 83 7.62 -6.08 5.04
C LEU A 83 7.96 -4.81 5.83
N PRO A 84 7.36 -4.60 7.02
CA PRO A 84 7.66 -3.44 7.86
C PRO A 84 9.14 -3.38 8.20
N ALA A 85 9.66 -2.17 8.36
CA ALA A 85 11.07 -1.95 8.64
C ALA A 85 11.51 -2.57 9.98
N GLU A 86 12.78 -2.93 10.10
CA GLU A 86 13.36 -3.36 11.36
C GLU A 86 13.47 -2.18 12.35
N PRO A 87 13.21 -2.40 13.65
CA PRO A 87 13.35 -1.36 14.67
C PRO A 87 14.80 -0.89 14.73
N GLY A 88 15.00 0.43 14.67
CA GLY A 88 16.30 1.08 14.58
C GLY A 88 16.95 1.09 13.18
N SER A 89 16.22 0.73 12.13
CA SER A 89 16.65 1.04 10.75
C SER A 89 16.63 2.56 10.52
N GLU A 90 17.43 3.08 9.57
CA GLU A 90 17.52 4.54 9.27
C GLU A 90 16.18 5.22 8.94
N LEU A 91 15.10 4.45 8.75
CA LEU A 91 13.76 4.91 8.40
C LEU A 91 12.69 4.53 9.45
N ASP A 92 13.08 3.92 10.57
CA ASP A 92 12.24 3.65 11.75
C ASP A 92 11.89 4.97 12.49
N GLU A 93 12.58 6.07 12.20
CA GLU A 93 12.39 7.37 12.86
C GLU A 93 11.34 8.29 12.18
N THR A 94 10.56 7.81 11.21
CA THR A 94 9.51 8.64 10.55
C THR A 94 8.15 7.96 10.41
N GLU A 95 7.66 7.31 11.45
CA GLU A 95 6.22 7.34 11.71
C GLU A 95 5.98 8.46 12.73
N PRO A 96 5.51 9.67 12.32
CA PRO A 96 4.73 10.46 13.25
C PRO A 96 3.51 9.62 13.57
N GLN A 97 3.64 8.87 14.68
CA GLN A 97 2.55 8.36 15.48
C GLN A 97 1.46 9.41 15.43
N ASP A 98 0.25 8.94 15.11
CA ASP A 98 -1.02 9.64 15.13
C ASP A 98 -1.23 10.31 16.51
N GLN A 99 -0.47 11.36 16.77
CA GLN A 99 -0.69 12.29 17.84
C GLN A 99 -1.68 13.27 17.24
N PRO A 100 -2.94 13.31 17.71
CA PRO A 100 -3.76 14.47 17.45
C PRO A 100 -2.98 15.63 18.08
N MET A 101 -2.28 16.39 17.24
CA MET A 101 -1.65 17.64 17.61
C MET A 101 -2.75 18.41 18.31
N ALA A 102 -2.60 18.50 19.63
CA ALA A 102 -3.40 19.37 20.45
C ALA A 102 -3.38 20.71 19.73
N ALA A 103 -4.59 21.13 19.35
CA ALA A 103 -4.87 22.40 18.76
C ALA A 103 -4.05 23.48 19.46
N GLU A 104 -3.51 24.41 18.67
CA GLU A 104 -3.06 25.78 18.97
C GLU A 104 -1.76 26.10 18.19
N ARG A 105 -1.68 27.02 17.23
CA ARG A 105 -2.54 28.14 16.83
C ARG A 105 -2.26 28.53 15.37
N SER A 106 -3.35 28.82 14.66
CA SER A 106 -3.47 29.82 13.58
C SER A 106 -2.42 29.82 12.46
N THR A 107 -2.79 29.29 11.28
CA THR A 107 -2.94 30.09 10.05
C THR A 107 -3.65 29.25 8.98
N GLY A 108 -4.88 29.63 8.63
CA GLY A 108 -5.38 29.51 7.25
C GLY A 108 -5.92 28.17 6.74
N TRP A 109 -6.69 27.41 7.51
CA TRP A 109 -7.53 26.34 6.92
C TRP A 109 -8.87 26.92 6.45
N ILE A 110 -9.14 26.90 5.14
CA ILE A 110 -10.45 27.27 4.56
C ILE A 110 -11.21 25.97 4.26
N PRO A 111 -12.37 25.71 4.90
CA PRO A 111 -13.15 24.51 4.62
C PRO A 111 -13.73 24.58 3.20
N THR A 112 -13.43 23.58 2.37
CA THR A 112 -13.95 23.43 1.00
C THR A 112 -15.33 22.74 0.95
N GLY A 113 -15.94 22.48 2.11
CA GLY A 113 -17.26 21.87 2.25
C GLY A 113 -18.32 22.92 2.62
N GLU A 114 -19.38 22.96 1.83
CA GLU A 114 -20.46 23.96 1.86
C GLU A 114 -21.42 23.77 3.05
N ASP A 115 -20.96 23.98 4.29
CA ASP A 115 -21.88 24.33 5.39
C ASP A 115 -21.79 25.84 5.68
N PRO A 116 -22.73 26.64 5.16
CA PRO A 116 -22.75 28.10 5.37
C PRO A 116 -22.93 28.51 6.83
N ARG A 117 -23.29 27.58 7.72
CA ARG A 117 -23.46 27.83 9.16
C ARG A 117 -22.20 27.51 9.95
N HIS A 118 -21.11 27.14 9.27
CA HIS A 118 -19.83 26.90 9.91
C HIS A 118 -19.34 28.18 10.62
N PRO A 119 -18.86 28.09 11.88
CA PRO A 119 -18.49 29.27 12.68
C PRO A 119 -17.45 30.17 11.99
N PHE A 120 -16.58 29.61 11.14
CA PHE A 120 -15.64 30.37 10.30
C PHE A 120 -16.31 31.46 9.45
N TRP A 121 -17.49 31.19 8.86
CA TRP A 121 -18.21 32.15 8.02
C TRP A 121 -18.92 33.26 8.81
N ARG A 122 -19.11 33.07 10.12
CA ARG A 122 -19.70 34.11 10.99
C ARG A 122 -18.71 35.23 11.26
N ASP A 123 -17.42 34.89 11.35
CA ASP A 123 -16.34 35.84 11.62
C ASP A 123 -15.65 36.34 10.34
N ASN A 124 -15.85 35.66 9.19
CA ASN A 124 -15.27 36.04 7.91
C ASN A 124 -16.27 35.83 6.77
N PRO A 125 -17.28 36.70 6.62
CA PRO A 125 -18.31 36.54 5.58
C PRO A 125 -17.69 36.74 4.18
N PRO A 126 -18.10 35.95 3.18
CA PRO A 126 -17.68 36.20 1.80
C PRO A 126 -18.19 37.58 1.36
N GLN A 127 -17.32 38.35 0.71
CA GLN A 127 -17.60 39.69 0.15
C GLN A 127 -18.52 39.61 -1.06
#